data_AF-A0A2W6ZT88-F1
#
_entry.id   AF-A0A2W6ZT88-F1
#
_cell.length_a   1.000
_cell.length_b   1.000
_cell.length_c   1.000
_cell.angle_alpha   90.00
_cell.angle_beta   90.00
_cell.angle_gamma   90.00
#
_symmetry.space_group_name_H-M   'P 1'
#
loop_
_entity.id
_entity.type
_entity.pdbx_description
1 polymer ?
#
loop_
_entity_poly.entity_id
_entity_poly.type
_entity_poly.pdbx_seq_one_letter_code
_entity_poly.pdbx_strand_id
1 'polypeptide(L)'
;MQFFLDAIACGVLAAITWAGLVKMSPHQPISSLKALGQGSGSIAIANIFVWLSLVGLNLRWIPLWAFCFLMVNAAIARLVFPLFEGIQIPLVWSVIIHPVVIALMTILLAGAIGFL
;
A
#
# COMPACT_ATOMS: atom_id res chain seq x y z
N MET A 1 18.96 -1.12 12.62
CA MET A 1 19.12 -0.93 11.17
C MET A 1 18.17 -1.80 10.36
N GLN A 2 18.07 -3.10 10.68
CA GLN A 2 17.15 -4.04 10.03
C GLN A 2 15.69 -3.58 10.05
N PHE A 3 15.19 -3.13 11.19
CA PHE A 3 13.85 -2.54 11.32
C PHE A 3 13.49 -1.46 10.28
N PHE A 4 14.41 -0.53 10.01
CA PHE A 4 14.18 0.53 9.00
C PHE A 4 14.24 -0.02 7.58
N LEU A 5 15.11 -1.00 7.33
CA LEU A 5 15.19 -1.67 6.04
C LEU A 5 13.91 -2.48 5.75
N ASP A 6 13.34 -3.14 6.76
CA ASP A 6 12.09 -3.89 6.65
C ASP A 6 10.90 -2.97 6.34
N ALA A 7 10.86 -1.79 6.96
CA ALA A 7 9.86 -0.78 6.66
C ALA A 7 9.98 -0.26 5.22
N ILE A 8 11.21 0.03 4.76
CA ILE A 8 11.46 0.42 3.37
C ILE A 8 11.04 -0.70 2.41
N ALA A 9 11.38 -1.95 2.71
CA ALA A 9 10.99 -3.10 1.91
C ALA A 9 9.46 -3.22 1.83
N CYS A 10 8.74 -3.01 2.94
CA CYS A 10 7.27 -2.95 2.96
C CYS A 10 6.74 -1.83 2.04
N GLY A 11 7.30 -0.62 2.13
CA GLY A 11 6.90 0.50 1.27
C GLY A 11 7.12 0.23 -0.21
N VAL A 12 8.30 -0.27 -0.56
CA VAL A 12 8.67 -0.62 -1.94
C VAL A 12 7.78 -1.73 -2.48
N LEU A 13 7.55 -2.78 -1.68
CA LEU A 13 6.65 -3.88 -2.04
C LEU A 13 5.23 -3.35 -2.31
N ALA A 14 4.66 -2.57 -1.39
CA ALA A 14 3.32 -2.00 -1.54
C ALA A 14 3.20 -1.13 -2.80
N ALA A 15 4.20 -0.29 -3.09
CA ALA A 15 4.21 0.57 -4.27
C ALA A 15 4.31 -0.22 -5.58
N ILE A 16 5.18 -1.24 -5.63
CA ILE A 16 5.29 -2.12 -6.81
C ILE A 16 4.01 -2.92 -7.00
N THR A 17 3.43 -3.46 -5.93
CA THR A 17 2.15 -4.17 -5.96
C THR A 17 1.05 -3.26 -6.49
N TRP A 18 0.92 -2.03 -5.98
CA TRP A 18 -0.05 -1.07 -6.49
C TRP A 18 0.18 -0.75 -7.97
N ALA A 19 1.42 -0.45 -8.37
CA ALA A 19 1.73 -0.12 -9.77
C ALA A 19 1.42 -1.29 -10.72
N GLY A 20 1.66 -2.53 -10.28
CA GLY A 20 1.29 -3.73 -11.01
C GLY A 20 -0.23 -3.88 -11.16
N LEU A 21 -0.99 -3.70 -10.07
CA LEU A 21 -2.45 -3.82 -10.09
C LEU A 21 -3.11 -2.72 -10.92
N VAL A 22 -2.57 -1.51 -10.86
CA VAL A 22 -3.00 -0.40 -11.72
C VAL A 22 -2.88 -0.80 -13.19
N LYS A 23 -1.78 -1.43 -13.62
CA LYS A 23 -1.64 -1.92 -15.00
C LYS A 23 -2.64 -3.03 -15.37
N MET A 24 -3.13 -3.79 -14.39
CA MET A 24 -4.13 -4.84 -14.58
C MET A 24 -5.57 -4.30 -14.52
N SER A 25 -5.77 -3.11 -13.97
CA SER A 25 -7.11 -2.54 -13.81
C SER A 25 -7.71 -2.07 -15.15
N PRO A 26 -9.03 -2.18 -15.31
CA PRO A 26 -9.71 -1.83 -16.56
C PRO A 26 -9.74 -0.32 -16.78
N HIS A 27 -9.67 0.08 -18.06
CA HIS A 27 -9.56 1.46 -18.56
C HIS A 27 -8.28 2.14 -18.07
N GLN A 28 -7.43 2.63 -18.99
CA GLN A 28 -6.12 3.22 -18.68
C GLN A 28 -6.19 4.16 -17.46
N PRO A 29 -5.86 3.67 -16.25
CA PRO A 29 -6.25 4.33 -15.00
C PRO A 29 -5.26 5.42 -14.60
N ILE A 30 -4.12 5.46 -15.30
CA ILE A 30 -3.05 6.43 -15.12
C ILE A 30 -2.80 7.08 -16.47
N SER A 31 -2.96 8.41 -16.54
CA SER A 31 -2.74 9.17 -17.78
C SER A 31 -1.30 9.68 -17.94
N SER A 32 -0.48 9.65 -16.89
CA SER A 32 0.89 10.18 -16.93
C SER A 32 1.86 9.46 -15.98
N LEU A 33 3.16 9.49 -16.31
CA LEU A 33 4.22 8.99 -15.41
C LEU A 33 4.28 9.75 -14.09
N LYS A 34 3.91 11.04 -14.10
CA LYS A 34 3.80 11.86 -12.88
C LYS A 34 2.75 11.29 -11.93
N ALA A 35 1.57 10.98 -12.44
CA ALA A 35 0.48 10.37 -11.67
C ALA A 35 0.86 8.99 -11.13
N LEU A 36 1.58 8.19 -11.93
CA LEU A 36 2.12 6.90 -11.48
C LEU A 36 3.07 7.07 -10.28
N GLY A 37 3.99 8.03 -10.37
CA GLY A 37 4.95 8.33 -9.30
C GLY A 37 4.29 8.90 -8.04
N GLN A 38 3.29 9.77 -8.19
CA GLN A 38 2.54 10.32 -7.05
C GLN A 38 1.73 9.24 -6.34
N GLY A 39 1.04 8.38 -7.10
CA GLY A 39 0.27 7.29 -6.54
C GLY A 39 1.15 6.24 -5.86
N SER A 40 2.19 5.76 -6.53
CA SER A 40 3.11 4.76 -5.98
C SER A 40 3.89 5.30 -4.77
N GLY A 41 4.33 6.56 -4.82
CA GLY A 41 5.00 7.23 -3.71
C GLY A 41 4.09 7.38 -2.49
N SER A 42 2.82 7.78 -2.68
CA SER A 42 1.86 7.91 -1.57
C SER A 42 1.59 6.57 -0.90
N ILE A 43 1.45 5.50 -1.70
CA ILE A 43 1.29 4.14 -1.19
C ILE A 43 2.55 3.70 -0.43
N ALA A 44 3.75 3.86 -1.00
CA ALA A 44 5.00 3.51 -0.32
C ALA A 44 5.12 4.18 1.05
N ILE A 45 4.98 5.51 1.07
CA ILE A 45 5.17 6.31 2.28
C ILE A 45 4.18 5.89 3.36
N ALA A 46 2.90 5.76 3.02
CA ALA A 46 1.90 5.38 4.00
C ALA A 46 2.13 3.97 4.56
N ASN A 47 2.50 2.99 3.72
CA ASN A 47 2.76 1.63 4.19
C ASN A 47 4.03 1.55 5.05
N ILE A 48 5.06 2.37 4.77
CA ILE A 48 6.22 2.54 5.67
C ILE A 48 5.74 3.03 7.05
N PHE A 49 4.92 4.08 7.10
CA PHE A 49 4.43 4.61 8.38
C PHE A 49 3.57 3.61 9.15
N VAL A 50 2.70 2.88 8.47
CA VAL A 50 1.90 1.82 9.10
C VAL A 50 2.81 0.75 9.70
N TRP A 51 3.79 0.27 8.92
CA TRP A 51 4.75 -0.72 9.39
C TRP A 51 5.53 -0.25 10.63
N LEU A 52 6.12 0.94 10.55
CA LEU A 52 6.88 1.54 11.65
C LEU A 52 6.02 1.68 12.91
N SER A 53 4.74 2.03 12.75
CA SER A 53 3.82 2.18 13.88
C SER A 53 3.48 0.83 14.51
N LEU A 54 3.14 -0.17 13.71
CA LEU A 54 2.75 -1.49 14.20
C LEU A 54 3.90 -2.19 14.93
N VAL A 55 5.08 -2.21 14.30
CA VAL A 55 6.27 -2.84 14.88
C VAL A 55 6.84 -2.00 16.02
N GLY A 56 6.88 -0.67 15.89
CA GLY A 56 7.38 0.24 16.93
C GLY A 56 6.57 0.16 18.22
N LEU A 57 5.26 -0.10 18.12
CA LEU A 57 4.37 -0.35 19.25
C LEU A 57 4.31 -1.84 19.67
N ASN A 58 5.10 -2.71 19.03
CA ASN A 58 5.16 -4.16 19.26
C ASN A 58 3.79 -4.86 19.15
N LEU A 59 2.92 -4.38 18.27
CA LEU A 59 1.59 -4.94 18.03
C LEU A 59 1.72 -6.08 17.02
N ARG A 60 1.66 -7.34 17.43
CA ARG A 60 1.93 -8.50 16.53
C ARG A 60 0.70 -9.26 16.07
N TRP A 61 -0.47 -8.64 16.14
CA TRP A 61 -1.73 -9.32 15.85
C TRP A 61 -2.04 -9.26 14.35
N ILE A 62 -2.00 -10.41 13.67
CA ILE A 62 -2.23 -10.51 12.21
C ILE A 62 -3.53 -9.81 11.78
N PRO A 63 -4.69 -9.97 12.47
CA PRO A 63 -5.92 -9.29 12.06
C PRO A 63 -5.82 -7.75 12.16
N LEU A 64 -5.08 -7.24 13.14
CA LEU A 64 -4.85 -5.81 13.31
C LEU A 64 -3.98 -5.26 12.17
N TRP A 65 -2.93 -6.00 11.78
CA TRP A 65 -2.09 -5.63 10.64
C TRP A 65 -2.90 -5.55 9.35
N ALA A 66 -3.69 -6.60 9.07
CA ALA A 66 -4.58 -6.64 7.92
C ALA A 66 -5.50 -5.42 7.91
N PHE A 67 -6.16 -5.15 9.03
CA PHE A 67 -7.06 -4.02 9.16
C PHE A 67 -6.37 -2.68 8.92
N CYS A 68 -5.20 -2.43 9.52
CA CYS A 68 -4.46 -1.20 9.35
C CYS A 68 -4.03 -0.96 7.90
N PHE A 69 -3.45 -1.98 7.24
CA PHE A 69 -3.05 -1.87 5.84
C PHE A 69 -4.26 -1.68 4.91
N LEU A 70 -5.35 -2.41 5.14
CA LEU A 70 -6.59 -2.25 4.36
C LEU A 70 -7.14 -0.83 4.48
N MET A 71 -7.35 -0.35 5.71
CA MET A 71 -7.96 0.95 5.96
C MET A 71 -7.11 2.10 5.43
N VAL A 72 -5.80 2.06 5.63
CA VAL A 72 -4.90 3.12 5.16
C VAL A 72 -4.85 3.16 3.63
N ASN A 73 -4.68 2.01 2.97
CA ASN A 73 -4.64 1.98 1.50
C ASN A 73 -5.99 2.38 0.89
N ALA A 74 -7.12 1.98 1.49
CA ALA A 74 -8.45 2.42 1.07
C ALA A 74 -8.67 3.92 1.30
N ALA A 75 -8.18 4.47 2.41
CA ALA A 75 -8.25 5.89 2.71
C ALA A 75 -7.42 6.72 1.71
N ILE A 76 -6.21 6.28 1.36
CA ILE A 76 -5.40 6.93 0.31
C ILE A 76 -6.17 6.94 -1.01
N ALA A 77 -6.76 5.81 -1.38
CA ALA A 77 -7.54 5.71 -2.61
C ALA A 77 -8.73 6.68 -2.66
N ARG A 78 -9.37 6.95 -1.51
CA ARG A 78 -10.53 7.84 -1.42
C ARG A 78 -10.21 9.30 -1.20
N LEU A 79 -9.15 9.61 -0.46
CA LEU A 79 -8.87 10.96 0.03
C LEU A 79 -7.67 11.60 -0.67
N VAL A 80 -6.70 10.80 -1.10
CA VAL A 80 -5.44 11.30 -1.66
C VAL A 80 -5.43 11.20 -3.19
N PHE A 81 -5.81 10.07 -3.77
CA PHE A 81 -5.80 9.91 -5.24
C PHE A 81 -6.67 10.92 -6.00
N PRO A 82 -7.85 11.36 -5.49
CA PRO A 82 -8.61 12.42 -6.15
C PRO A 82 -7.89 13.78 -6.21
N LEU A 83 -6.84 13.99 -5.41
CA LEU A 83 -6.02 15.20 -5.43
C LEU A 83 -4.94 15.14 -6.52
N PHE A 84 -4.73 13.98 -7.15
CA PHE A 84 -3.73 13.79 -8.20
C PHE A 84 -4.38 13.77 -9.57
N GLU A 85 -4.01 14.73 -10.41
CA GLU A 85 -4.42 14.76 -11.81
C GLU A 85 -3.90 13.51 -12.53
N GLY A 86 -4.80 12.78 -13.19
CA GLY A 86 -4.45 11.63 -14.02
C GLY A 86 -4.49 10.28 -13.31
N ILE A 87 -5.02 10.19 -12.09
CA ILE A 87 -5.38 8.91 -11.46
C ILE A 87 -6.90 8.72 -11.51
N GLN A 88 -7.36 7.77 -12.32
CA GLN A 88 -8.78 7.42 -12.48
C GLN A 88 -8.95 5.91 -12.37
N ILE A 89 -8.66 5.37 -11.18
CA ILE A 89 -8.80 3.94 -10.90
C ILE A 89 -10.27 3.64 -10.57
N PRO A 90 -10.87 2.59 -11.15
CA PRO A 90 -12.23 2.16 -10.81
C PRO A 90 -12.39 1.94 -9.30
N LEU A 91 -13.55 2.30 -8.77
CA LEU A 91 -13.79 2.34 -7.33
C LEU A 91 -13.53 0.99 -6.63
N VAL A 92 -14.02 -0.10 -7.23
CA VAL A 92 -13.83 -1.45 -6.70
C VAL A 92 -12.34 -1.82 -6.66
N TRP A 93 -11.58 -1.41 -7.68
CA TRP A 93 -10.15 -1.66 -7.74
C TRP A 93 -9.39 -0.85 -6.69
N SER A 94 -9.69 0.44 -6.58
CA SER A 94 -8.96 1.33 -5.68
C SER A 94 -9.27 1.10 -4.20
N VAL A 95 -10.51 0.73 -3.85
CA VAL A 95 -10.96 0.59 -2.46
C VAL A 95 -10.93 -0.84 -1.93
N ILE A 96 -11.06 -1.85 -2.81
CA ILE A 96 -11.15 -3.26 -2.39
C ILE A 96 -9.93 -4.04 -2.87
N ILE A 97 -9.72 -4.11 -4.19
CA ILE A 97 -8.70 -5.01 -4.76
C ILE A 97 -7.29 -4.56 -4.39
N HIS A 98 -6.93 -3.29 -4.63
CA HIS A 98 -5.60 -2.78 -4.30
C HIS A 98 -5.29 -2.92 -2.80
N PRO A 99 -6.15 -2.45 -1.87
CA PRO A 99 -5.85 -2.56 -0.46
C PRO A 99 -5.72 -4.01 0.02
N VAL A 100 -6.57 -4.92 -0.46
CA VAL A 100 -6.51 -6.35 -0.07
C VAL A 100 -5.21 -6.99 -0.53
N VAL A 101 -4.83 -6.83 -1.79
CA VAL A 101 -3.61 -7.45 -2.31
C VAL A 101 -2.37 -6.86 -1.65
N ILE A 102 -2.33 -5.53 -1.44
CA ILE A 102 -1.23 -4.88 -0.72
C ILE A 102 -1.13 -5.42 0.71
N ALA A 103 -2.24 -5.47 1.45
CA ALA A 103 -2.26 -5.98 2.82
C ALA A 103 -1.81 -7.44 2.92
N LEU A 104 -2.23 -8.30 1.98
CA LEU A 104 -1.76 -9.69 1.92
C LEU A 104 -0.25 -9.76 1.70
N MET A 105 0.29 -9.01 0.74
CA MET A 105 1.72 -9.00 0.46
C MET A 105 2.55 -8.50 1.64
N THR A 106 2.09 -7.46 2.35
CA THR A 106 2.80 -6.91 3.50
C THR A 106 2.75 -7.83 4.72
N ILE A 107 1.63 -8.53 4.96
CA ILE A 107 1.54 -9.56 6.02
C ILE A 107 2.46 -10.73 5.72
N LEU A 108 2.49 -11.20 4.47
CA LEU A 108 3.40 -12.28 4.06
C LEU A 108 4.86 -11.89 4.27
N LEU A 109 5.22 -10.65 3.93
CA LEU A 109 6.54 -10.12 4.23
C LEU A 109 6.79 -10.19 5.74
N ALA A 110 5.89 -9.66 6.58
CA ALA A 110 6.04 -9.65 8.03
C ALA A 110 6.20 -11.04 8.67
N GLY A 111 5.48 -12.04 8.17
CA GLY A 111 5.68 -13.44 8.57
C GLY A 111 7.03 -13.98 8.11
N ALA A 112 7.47 -13.67 6.88
CA ALA A 112 8.75 -14.13 6.36
C ALA A 112 9.97 -13.58 7.12
N ILE A 113 9.86 -12.38 7.70
CA ILE A 113 10.92 -11.77 8.53
C ILE A 113 10.72 -11.96 10.04
N GLY A 114 9.75 -12.79 10.45
CA GLY A 114 9.58 -13.24 11.85
C GLY A 114 8.97 -12.21 12.81
N PHE A 115 8.27 -11.20 12.29
CA PHE A 115 7.54 -10.22 13.12
C PHE A 115 6.12 -10.67 13.48
N LEU A 116 5.56 -11.63 12.74
CA LEU A 116 4.24 -12.23 12.95
C LEU A 116 4.36 -13.75 13.19
#